data_AF-U4V278-F1
#
_entry.id   AF-U4V278-F1
#
_cell.length_a   1.000
_cell.length_b   1.000
_cell.length_c   1.000
_cell.angle_alpha   90.00
_cell.angle_beta   90.00
_cell.angle_gamma   90.00
#
_symmetry.space_group_name_H-M   'P 1'
#
loop_
_entity.id
_entity.type
_entity.pdbx_description
1 polymer ?
#
loop_
_entity_poly.entity_id
_entity_poly.type
_entity_poly.pdbx_seq_one_letter_code
_entity_poly.pdbx_strand_id
1 'polypeptide(L)'
;MKIDVKWTPSIPEGRWATLGPYYAMFPTDFVRDAIARFSKVGDGVIDPFCGRGTVPFVASSTGRFAVGMDVNPVAWVYASAKTSPEPDVQKVLRRIREIGEAVRPGGDEDPVNEVPGMGMGSEDSRIPECRPARALLEERTNRLDAGRDHPDLPARQGGGAVSNQMRQSKAMAPNYSVQWWKARGSRPPLK
;
A
#
# COMPACT_ATOMS: atom_id res chain seq x y z
N MET A 1 30.20 8.41 -3.42
CA MET A 1 30.23 7.05 -3.99
C MET A 1 28.95 6.90 -4.81
N LYS A 2 29.04 6.69 -6.13
CA LYS A 2 27.84 6.47 -6.96
C LYS A 2 27.27 5.10 -6.61
N ILE A 3 25.95 5.02 -6.46
CA ILE A 3 25.26 3.74 -6.32
C ILE A 3 25.23 3.13 -7.73
N ASP A 4 26.19 2.30 -8.09
CA ASP A 4 26.37 1.82 -9.48
C ASP A 4 25.33 0.78 -9.92
N VAL A 5 24.65 0.14 -8.97
CA VAL A 5 23.66 -0.89 -9.28
C VAL A 5 22.33 -0.24 -9.68
N LYS A 6 21.89 -0.43 -10.92
CA LYS A 6 20.55 0.00 -11.34
C LYS A 6 19.49 -0.85 -10.64
N TRP A 7 18.52 -0.21 -9.99
CA TRP A 7 17.42 -0.91 -9.37
C TRP A 7 16.36 -1.28 -10.40
N THR A 8 16.29 -2.57 -10.72
CA THR A 8 15.33 -3.16 -11.65
C THR A 8 14.38 -4.10 -10.91
N PRO A 9 13.20 -4.43 -11.46
CA PRO A 9 12.29 -5.42 -10.85
C PRO A 9 12.90 -6.82 -10.70
N SER A 10 14.07 -7.09 -11.28
CA SER A 10 14.78 -8.36 -11.13
C SER A 10 15.55 -8.49 -9.81
N ILE A 11 15.84 -7.38 -9.10
CA ILE A 11 16.54 -7.40 -7.80
C ILE A 11 15.60 -7.03 -6.64
N PRO A 12 15.89 -7.48 -5.41
CA PRO A 12 15.03 -7.21 -4.25
C PRO A 12 14.73 -5.72 -4.06
N GLU A 13 15.74 -4.85 -4.14
CA GLU A 13 15.61 -3.41 -3.92
C GLU A 13 14.67 -2.76 -4.95
N GLY A 14 14.78 -3.17 -6.21
CA GLY A 14 13.91 -2.66 -7.27
C GLY A 14 12.47 -3.13 -7.13
N ARG A 15 12.22 -4.34 -6.61
CA ARG A 15 10.85 -4.79 -6.28
C ARG A 15 10.29 -4.04 -5.08
N TRP A 16 11.10 -3.84 -4.04
CA TRP A 16 10.66 -3.13 -2.82
C TRP A 16 10.42 -1.64 -3.09
N ALA A 17 11.17 -1.04 -4.02
CA ALA A 17 11.01 0.33 -4.45
C ALA A 17 9.64 0.62 -5.08
N THR A 18 8.92 -0.38 -5.61
CA THR A 18 7.61 -0.18 -6.26
C THR A 18 6.40 -0.36 -5.33
N LEU A 19 6.60 -0.93 -4.13
CA LEU A 19 5.59 -1.20 -3.09
C LEU A 19 4.83 0.04 -2.58
N GLY A 20 3.52 0.09 -2.74
CA GLY A 20 2.65 1.13 -2.18
C GLY A 20 2.37 2.32 -3.11
N PRO A 21 1.30 2.32 -3.92
CA PRO A 21 0.93 3.48 -4.72
C PRO A 21 0.55 4.66 -3.81
N TYR A 22 1.24 5.79 -4.00
CA TYR A 22 1.01 7.02 -3.22
C TYR A 22 0.93 8.23 -4.14
N TYR A 23 0.26 9.29 -3.71
CA TYR A 23 0.20 10.53 -4.47
C TYR A 23 1.55 11.26 -4.45
N ALA A 24 1.85 12.03 -5.50
CA ALA A 24 3.03 12.90 -5.61
C ALA A 24 4.36 12.19 -5.31
N MET A 25 4.62 11.07 -6.00
CA MET A 25 5.90 10.36 -5.88
C MET A 25 6.95 10.98 -6.80
N PHE A 26 8.19 11.05 -6.34
CA PHE A 26 9.37 11.28 -7.18
C PHE A 26 10.05 9.95 -7.57
N PRO A 27 10.78 9.90 -8.70
CA PRO A 27 11.53 8.72 -9.11
C PRO A 27 12.59 8.31 -8.09
N THR A 28 12.77 7.01 -7.88
CA THR A 28 13.79 6.47 -6.96
C THR A 28 15.20 6.89 -7.33
N ASP A 29 15.51 6.98 -8.63
CA ASP A 29 16.84 7.39 -9.11
C ASP A 29 17.18 8.83 -8.73
N PHE A 30 16.20 9.74 -8.72
CA PHE A 30 16.39 11.11 -8.24
C PHE A 30 16.87 11.14 -6.78
N VAL A 31 16.26 10.31 -5.93
CA VAL A 31 16.63 10.20 -4.51
C VAL A 31 18.01 9.60 -4.34
N ARG A 32 18.33 8.56 -5.13
CA ARG A 32 19.65 7.92 -5.13
C ARG A 32 20.74 8.91 -5.47
N ASP A 33 20.53 9.73 -6.49
CA ASP A 33 21.47 10.77 -6.90
C ASP A 33 21.63 11.84 -5.82
N ALA A 34 20.52 12.32 -5.23
CA ALA A 34 20.56 13.29 -4.15
C ALA A 34 21.33 12.76 -2.92
N ILE A 35 21.01 11.55 -2.46
CA ILE A 35 21.69 10.93 -1.31
C ILE A 35 23.17 10.69 -1.61
N ALA A 36 23.51 10.18 -2.79
CA ALA A 36 24.90 9.94 -3.18
C ALA A 36 25.72 11.24 -3.28
N ARG A 37 25.07 12.36 -3.61
CA ARG A 37 25.70 13.68 -3.74
C ARG A 37 25.85 14.40 -2.39
N PHE A 38 24.87 14.28 -1.50
CA PHE A 38 24.79 15.10 -0.29
C PHE A 38 25.05 14.34 1.02
N SER A 39 25.29 13.02 0.97
CA SER A 39 25.65 12.24 2.16
C SER A 39 26.65 11.12 1.88
N LYS A 40 27.35 10.70 2.93
CA LYS A 40 28.27 9.56 2.94
C LYS A 40 27.58 8.35 3.59
N VAL A 41 28.17 7.17 3.39
CA VAL A 41 27.76 5.96 4.11
C VAL A 41 27.97 6.20 5.61
N GLY A 42 27.00 5.83 6.43
CA GLY A 42 26.99 6.09 7.87
C GLY A 42 26.38 7.45 8.27
N ASP A 43 26.11 8.37 7.34
CA ASP A 43 25.42 9.62 7.66
C ASP A 43 23.93 9.39 7.96
N GLY A 44 23.31 10.38 8.62
CA GLY A 44 21.87 10.43 8.85
C GLY A 44 21.11 11.18 7.76
N VAL A 45 19.95 10.67 7.36
CA VAL A 45 19.01 11.29 6.42
C VAL A 45 17.62 11.35 7.08
N ILE A 46 17.00 12.52 7.06
CA ILE A 46 15.63 12.71 7.57
C ILE A 46 14.71 13.21 6.48
N ASP A 47 13.52 12.61 6.40
CA ASP A 47 12.43 13.07 5.54
C ASP A 47 11.16 13.29 6.39
N PRO A 48 10.79 14.55 6.69
CA PRO A 48 9.64 14.85 7.54
C PRO A 48 8.28 14.71 6.83
N PHE A 49 8.27 14.44 5.52
CA PHE A 49 7.05 14.26 4.71
C PHE A 49 7.23 13.07 3.75
N CYS A 50 7.57 11.92 4.33
CA CYS A 50 8.17 10.82 3.57
C CYS A 50 7.19 10.07 2.65
N GLY A 51 5.89 10.32 2.77
CA GLY A 51 4.86 9.60 2.03
C GLY A 51 5.04 8.09 2.19
N ARG A 52 5.11 7.38 1.07
CA ARG A 52 5.38 5.93 1.05
C ARG A 52 6.83 5.52 1.41
N GLY A 53 7.61 6.41 2.03
CA GLY A 53 8.95 6.12 2.54
C GLY A 53 10.04 5.93 1.49
N THR A 54 9.95 6.58 0.33
CA THR A 54 10.98 6.43 -0.73
C THR A 54 12.36 6.91 -0.27
N VAL A 55 12.47 8.09 0.35
CA VAL A 55 13.74 8.62 0.88
C VAL A 55 14.34 7.72 1.96
N PRO A 56 13.61 7.37 3.04
CA PRO A 56 14.21 6.55 4.08
C PRO A 56 14.57 5.14 3.58
N PHE A 57 13.79 4.57 2.66
CA PHE A 57 14.14 3.30 2.01
C PHE A 57 15.47 3.39 1.26
N VAL A 58 15.64 4.37 0.36
CA VAL A 58 16.88 4.53 -0.41
C VAL A 58 18.07 4.84 0.49
N ALA A 59 17.90 5.70 1.51
CA ALA A 59 18.93 6.01 2.48
C ALA A 59 19.40 4.73 3.20
N SER A 60 18.48 3.97 3.79
CA SER A 60 18.81 2.73 4.51
C SER A 60 19.43 1.67 3.61
N SER A 61 18.86 1.42 2.43
CA SER A 61 19.41 0.44 1.47
C SER A 61 20.78 0.82 0.92
N THR A 62 21.22 2.06 1.10
CA THR A 62 22.54 2.54 0.65
C THR A 62 23.48 2.84 1.82
N GLY A 63 23.16 2.33 3.02
CA GLY A 63 24.03 2.37 4.20
C GLY A 63 23.99 3.67 4.99
N ARG A 64 22.90 4.46 4.91
CA ARG A 64 22.67 5.63 5.77
C ARG A 64 21.71 5.26 6.90
N PHE A 65 21.79 5.97 8.02
CA PHE A 65 20.71 5.99 8.99
C PHE A 65 19.58 6.86 8.45
N ALA A 66 18.34 6.39 8.54
CA ALA A 66 17.22 7.09 7.96
C ALA A 66 16.02 7.19 8.90
N VAL A 67 15.39 8.36 8.94
CA VAL A 67 14.15 8.60 9.69
C VAL A 67 13.13 9.24 8.74
N GLY A 68 11.94 8.67 8.68
CA GLY A 68 10.82 9.19 7.89
C GLY A 68 9.62 9.48 8.78
N MET A 69 8.92 10.58 8.52
CA MET A 69 7.66 10.93 9.18
C MET A 69 6.61 11.30 8.13
N ASP A 70 5.35 10.93 8.37
CA ASP A 70 4.21 11.39 7.59
C ASP A 70 2.97 11.37 8.49
N VAL A 71 2.07 12.33 8.29
CA VAL A 71 0.82 12.41 9.06
C VAL A 71 -0.21 11.37 8.58
N ASN A 72 -0.12 10.93 7.34
CA ASN A 72 -1.05 9.98 6.75
C ASN A 72 -0.72 8.55 7.22
N PRO A 73 -1.65 7.86 7.88
CA PRO A 73 -1.43 6.48 8.32
C PRO A 73 -1.10 5.51 7.18
N VAL A 74 -1.60 5.74 5.96
CA VAL A 74 -1.30 4.88 4.80
C VAL A 74 0.17 5.03 4.38
N ALA A 75 0.69 6.26 4.44
CA ALA A 75 2.11 6.50 4.22
C ALA A 75 2.97 5.74 5.23
N TRP A 76 2.58 5.77 6.50
CA TRP A 76 3.27 5.05 7.56
C TRP A 76 3.31 3.53 7.31
N VAL A 77 2.23 2.90 6.86
CA VAL A 77 2.21 1.46 6.54
C VAL A 77 3.20 1.13 5.42
N TYR A 78 3.13 1.86 4.30
CA TYR A 78 4.05 1.65 3.18
C TYR A 78 5.52 1.95 3.55
N ALA A 79 5.76 3.00 4.33
CA ALA A 79 7.10 3.36 4.77
C ALA A 79 7.69 2.30 5.70
N SER A 80 6.92 1.84 6.70
CA SER A 80 7.32 0.78 7.63
C SER A 80 7.61 -0.55 6.93
N ALA A 81 6.77 -0.94 5.96
CA ALA A 81 6.99 -2.11 5.12
C ALA A 81 8.37 -2.09 4.44
N LYS A 82 8.78 -0.89 4.00
CA LYS A 82 10.03 -0.70 3.27
C LYS A 82 11.26 -0.64 4.15
N THR A 83 11.14 -0.01 5.32
CA THR A 83 12.29 0.34 6.16
C THR A 83 12.49 -0.65 7.30
N SER A 84 11.46 -1.43 7.66
CA SER A 84 11.52 -2.40 8.75
C SER A 84 10.82 -3.72 8.39
N PRO A 85 11.24 -4.40 7.30
CA PRO A 85 10.71 -5.73 7.00
C PRO A 85 11.11 -6.73 8.09
N GLU A 86 10.27 -7.73 8.35
CA GLU A 86 10.64 -8.83 9.25
C GLU A 86 11.80 -9.64 8.67
N PRO A 87 12.93 -9.79 9.40
CA PRO A 87 14.07 -10.56 8.92
C PRO A 87 13.85 -12.09 9.00
N ASP A 88 13.01 -12.58 9.92
CA ASP A 88 12.75 -14.00 10.08
C ASP A 88 11.70 -14.52 9.09
N VAL A 89 12.17 -15.18 8.04
CA VAL A 89 11.33 -15.80 7.00
C VAL A 89 10.33 -16.81 7.59
N GLN A 90 10.67 -17.53 8.65
CA GLN A 90 9.78 -18.54 9.23
C GLN A 90 8.59 -17.89 9.95
N LYS A 91 8.81 -16.73 10.59
CA LYS A 91 7.71 -15.95 11.17
C LYS A 91 6.77 -15.42 10.07
N VAL A 92 7.34 -14.90 8.98
CA VAL A 92 6.54 -14.43 7.83
C VAL A 92 5.71 -15.57 7.25
N LEU A 93 6.31 -16.73 6.99
CA LEU A 93 5.61 -17.89 6.45
C LEU A 93 4.51 -18.40 7.38
N ARG A 94 4.77 -18.45 8.70
CA ARG A 94 3.76 -18.83 9.69
C ARG A 94 2.58 -17.86 9.68
N ARG A 95 2.86 -16.56 9.69
CA ARG A 95 1.83 -15.51 9.63
C ARG A 95 0.99 -15.60 8.36
N ILE A 96 1.61 -15.85 7.21
CA ILE A 96 0.90 -16.06 5.94
C ILE A 96 -0.05 -17.26 6.03
N ARG A 97 0.38 -18.38 6.63
CA ARG A 97 -0.46 -19.57 6.82
C ARG A 97 -1.62 -19.29 7.77
N GLU A 98 -1.36 -18.67 8.92
CA GLU A 98 -2.40 -18.27 9.89
C GLU A 98 -3.48 -17.42 9.24
N ILE A 99 -3.07 -16.42 8.45
CA ILE A 99 -4.01 -15.58 7.71
C ILE A 99 -4.74 -16.40 6.65
N GLY A 100 -4.05 -17.27 5.92
CA GLY A 100 -4.65 -18.14 4.90
C GLY A 100 -5.69 -19.10 5.46
N GLU A 101 -5.46 -19.67 6.64
CA GLU A 101 -6.39 -20.57 7.33
C GLU A 101 -7.61 -19.82 7.89
N ALA A 102 -7.43 -18.58 8.32
CA ALA A 102 -8.51 -17.75 8.84
C ALA A 102 -9.42 -17.17 7.73
N VAL A 103 -8.92 -17.08 6.50
CA VAL A 103 -9.71 -16.68 5.33
C VAL A 103 -10.58 -17.86 4.89
N ARG A 104 -11.88 -17.84 5.26
CA ARG A 104 -12.86 -18.82 4.80
C ARG A 104 -13.41 -18.44 3.42
N PRO A 105 -13.49 -19.38 2.46
CA PRO A 105 -14.27 -19.18 1.24
C PRO A 105 -15.74 -18.93 1.60
N GLY A 106 -16.31 -17.79 1.18
CA GLY A 106 -17.75 -17.48 1.32
C GLY A 106 -18.19 -16.76 2.60
N GLY A 107 -17.27 -16.26 3.43
CA GLY A 107 -17.62 -15.65 4.73
C GLY A 107 -18.14 -14.20 4.70
N ASP A 108 -18.16 -13.53 3.54
CA ASP A 108 -18.36 -12.08 3.47
C ASP A 108 -19.08 -11.68 2.16
N GLU A 109 -20.29 -12.21 1.97
CA GLU A 109 -21.18 -11.86 0.84
C GLU A 109 -21.82 -10.47 0.99
N ASP A 110 -21.75 -9.84 2.17
CA ASP A 110 -22.32 -8.51 2.38
C ASP A 110 -21.28 -7.40 2.13
N PRO A 111 -21.42 -6.61 1.04
CA PRO A 111 -20.54 -5.49 0.81
C PRO A 111 -20.84 -4.38 1.83
N VAL A 112 -19.96 -4.22 2.83
CA VAL A 112 -19.99 -3.13 3.83
C VAL A 112 -19.94 -1.73 3.17
N ASN A 113 -19.63 -1.64 1.87
CA ASN A 113 -19.66 -0.40 1.09
C ASN A 113 -20.43 -0.59 -0.23
N GLU A 114 -21.32 0.36 -0.56
CA GLU A 114 -22.19 0.31 -1.74
C GLU A 114 -21.45 0.37 -3.07
N VAL A 115 -20.21 0.87 -3.06
CA VAL A 115 -19.37 1.10 -4.24
C VAL A 115 -18.88 -0.21 -4.87
N PRO A 116 -18.25 -1.15 -4.13
CA PRO A 116 -18.00 -2.51 -4.63
C PRO A 116 -19.24 -3.23 -5.14
N GLY A 117 -20.37 -3.13 -4.41
CA GLY A 117 -21.60 -3.85 -4.72
C GLY A 117 -22.24 -3.44 -6.06
N MET A 118 -22.16 -2.16 -6.44
CA MET A 118 -22.71 -1.69 -7.72
C MET A 118 -21.70 -1.63 -8.88
N GLY A 119 -20.42 -1.35 -8.60
CA GLY A 119 -19.43 -1.10 -9.66
C GLY A 119 -18.61 -2.31 -10.09
N MET A 120 -18.44 -3.31 -9.22
CA MET A 120 -17.54 -4.46 -9.47
C MET A 120 -18.28 -5.80 -9.50
N GLY A 121 -19.58 -5.82 -9.18
CA GLY A 121 -20.35 -7.04 -8.98
C GLY A 121 -19.98 -7.74 -7.67
N SER A 122 -20.96 -8.37 -7.02
CA SER A 122 -20.77 -9.18 -5.81
C SER A 122 -19.88 -10.41 -6.01
N GLU A 123 -19.48 -10.71 -7.25
CA GLU A 123 -18.80 -11.95 -7.66
C GLU A 123 -17.39 -11.72 -8.26
N ASP A 124 -16.75 -10.56 -8.07
CA ASP A 124 -15.30 -10.47 -8.33
C ASP A 124 -14.55 -11.23 -7.22
N SER A 125 -14.39 -12.53 -7.47
CA SER A 125 -13.80 -13.57 -6.61
C SER A 125 -12.40 -13.29 -6.09
N ARG A 126 -11.78 -12.16 -6.43
CA ARG A 126 -10.47 -11.72 -5.92
C ARG A 126 -10.54 -10.88 -4.63
N ILE A 127 -11.73 -10.38 -4.28
CA ILE A 127 -11.95 -9.49 -3.12
C ILE A 127 -12.37 -10.23 -1.82
N PRO A 128 -13.14 -11.36 -1.87
CA PRO A 128 -13.58 -12.02 -0.64
C PRO A 128 -12.43 -12.58 0.21
N GLU A 129 -11.34 -13.01 -0.41
CA GLU A 129 -10.22 -13.65 0.28
C GLU A 129 -9.32 -12.66 1.04
N CYS A 130 -9.22 -11.42 0.57
CA CYS A 130 -8.39 -10.40 1.22
C CYS A 130 -9.12 -9.73 2.43
N ARG A 131 -10.44 -9.91 2.58
CA ARG A 131 -11.24 -9.21 3.59
C ARG A 131 -11.15 -9.82 5.02
N PRO A 132 -11.14 -11.14 5.23
CA PRO A 132 -10.91 -11.73 6.56
C PRO A 132 -9.47 -11.51 7.03
N ALA A 133 -8.51 -11.56 6.10
CA ALA A 133 -7.12 -11.18 6.35
C ALA A 133 -7.04 -9.76 6.94
N ARG A 134 -7.81 -8.80 6.40
CA ARG A 134 -7.85 -7.40 6.85
C ARG A 134 -8.26 -7.20 8.31
N ALA A 135 -9.11 -8.06 8.88
CA ALA A 135 -9.53 -7.98 10.28
C ALA A 135 -8.43 -8.43 11.25
N LEU A 136 -7.49 -9.24 10.76
CA LEU A 136 -6.41 -9.83 11.56
C LEU A 136 -5.12 -9.02 11.49
N LEU A 137 -4.99 -8.10 10.53
CA LEU A 137 -3.79 -7.30 10.33
C LEU A 137 -3.75 -6.12 11.30
N GLU A 138 -2.78 -6.14 12.21
CA GLU A 138 -2.49 -5.01 13.09
C GLU A 138 -1.31 -4.20 12.53
N GLU A 139 -1.50 -3.61 11.35
CA GLU A 139 -0.41 -2.95 10.60
C GLU A 139 0.33 -1.90 11.44
N ARG A 140 -0.34 -1.20 12.36
CA ARG A 140 0.23 -0.15 13.23
C ARG A 140 1.13 -0.67 14.36
N THR A 141 0.94 -1.90 14.81
CA THR A 141 1.61 -2.47 15.99
C THR A 141 2.46 -3.70 15.66
N ASN A 142 2.15 -4.39 14.57
CA ASN A 142 2.82 -5.60 14.15
C ASN A 142 3.61 -5.42 12.84
N ARG A 143 4.94 -5.48 12.94
CA ARG A 143 5.86 -5.35 11.78
C ARG A 143 5.64 -6.43 10.72
N LEU A 144 5.14 -7.60 11.10
CA LEU A 144 4.80 -8.70 10.19
C LEU A 144 3.65 -8.33 9.24
N ASP A 145 2.74 -7.47 9.69
CA ASP A 145 1.52 -7.13 8.99
C ASP A 145 1.70 -5.89 8.09
N ALA A 146 2.72 -5.06 8.36
CA ALA A 146 3.05 -3.87 7.56
C ALA A 146 3.47 -4.21 6.12
N GLY A 147 4.07 -5.38 5.88
CA GLY A 147 4.61 -5.78 4.57
C GLY A 147 3.59 -6.18 3.50
N ARG A 148 2.30 -6.28 3.85
CA ARG A 148 1.25 -6.71 2.90
C ARG A 148 0.59 -5.49 2.27
N ASP A 149 0.98 -5.19 1.03
CA ASP A 149 0.31 -4.19 0.20
C ASP A 149 -1.14 -4.61 -0.06
N HIS A 150 -2.08 -3.99 0.66
CA HIS A 150 -3.50 -4.16 0.37
C HIS A 150 -3.91 -3.18 -0.74
N PRO A 151 -4.54 -3.65 -1.84
CA PRO A 151 -5.12 -2.75 -2.86
C PRO A 151 -6.23 -1.84 -2.29
N ASP A 152 -6.79 -2.18 -1.12
CA ASP A 152 -7.96 -1.51 -0.51
C ASP A 152 -7.64 -0.53 0.64
N LEU A 153 -6.36 -0.26 0.93
CA LEU A 153 -5.96 0.78 1.89
C LEU A 153 -6.62 2.17 1.66
N PRO A 154 -6.91 2.62 0.42
CA PRO A 154 -7.65 3.87 0.18
C PRO A 154 -9.08 3.86 0.74
N ALA A 155 -9.72 2.68 0.82
CA ALA A 155 -11.11 2.54 1.29
C ALA A 155 -11.26 2.69 2.81
N ARG A 156 -10.16 2.67 3.59
CA ARG A 156 -10.18 2.83 5.06
C ARG A 156 -10.40 4.28 5.55
N GLN A 157 -10.19 5.30 4.72
CA GLN A 157 -10.22 6.71 5.15
C GLN A 157 -11.38 7.53 4.58
N GLY A 158 -12.55 6.91 4.37
CA GLY A 158 -13.82 7.65 4.24
C GLY A 158 -13.93 8.60 3.04
N GLY A 159 -13.12 8.41 2.00
CA GLY A 159 -13.24 9.17 0.75
C GLY A 159 -13.88 8.30 -0.30
N GLY A 160 -14.99 8.73 -0.88
CA GLY A 160 -15.55 8.15 -2.10
C GLY A 160 -14.60 8.34 -3.28
N ALA A 161 -13.50 7.61 -3.30
CA ALA A 161 -12.55 7.51 -4.40
C ALA A 161 -11.84 6.15 -4.29
N VAL A 162 -11.79 5.41 -5.39
CA VAL A 162 -11.21 4.05 -5.46
C VAL A 162 -9.67 4.10 -5.52
N SER A 163 -9.08 5.30 -5.55
CA SER A 163 -7.65 5.49 -5.75
C SER A 163 -7.09 6.54 -4.80
N ASN A 164 -6.02 6.17 -4.10
CA ASN A 164 -5.20 7.11 -3.34
C ASN A 164 -4.39 8.06 -4.25
N GLN A 165 -4.30 7.76 -5.55
CA GLN A 165 -3.64 8.61 -6.56
C GLN A 165 -4.61 9.58 -7.25
N MET A 166 -5.92 9.42 -7.06
CA MET A 166 -6.96 10.17 -7.78
C MET A 166 -8.07 10.68 -6.85
N ARG A 167 -7.71 11.37 -5.76
CA ARG A 167 -8.71 12.10 -4.94
C ARG A 167 -9.36 13.29 -5.68
N GLN A 168 -8.75 13.76 -6.77
CA GLN A 168 -9.14 14.98 -7.50
C GLN A 168 -9.40 14.74 -9.00
N SER A 169 -9.46 13.49 -9.46
CA SER A 169 -10.04 13.25 -10.79
C SER A 169 -11.50 13.66 -10.72
N LYS A 170 -11.91 14.64 -11.53
CA LYS A 170 -13.30 15.07 -11.73
C LYS A 170 -14.20 13.97 -12.34
N ALA A 171 -13.79 12.71 -12.26
CA ALA A 171 -14.71 11.59 -12.37
C ALA A 171 -15.54 11.59 -11.08
N MET A 172 -16.85 11.53 -11.24
CA MET A 172 -17.78 11.67 -10.12
C MET A 172 -17.41 10.66 -9.04
N ALA A 173 -17.29 11.12 -7.80
CA ALA A 173 -17.01 10.27 -6.65
C ALA A 173 -17.90 9.02 -6.74
N PRO A 174 -17.42 7.79 -6.47
CA PRO A 174 -18.20 6.58 -6.66
C PRO A 174 -19.57 6.62 -5.96
N ASN A 175 -19.72 7.38 -4.87
CA ASN A 175 -21.00 7.63 -4.22
C ASN A 175 -22.01 8.33 -5.14
N TYR A 176 -21.59 9.31 -5.95
CA TYR A 176 -22.45 9.91 -6.96
C TYR A 176 -22.91 8.85 -7.96
N SER A 177 -21.99 8.04 -8.49
CA SER A 177 -22.31 7.02 -9.49
C SER A 177 -23.28 5.98 -8.92
N VAL A 178 -23.05 5.53 -7.68
CA VAL A 178 -23.95 4.64 -6.93
C VAL A 178 -25.33 5.27 -6.75
N GLN A 179 -25.41 6.53 -6.31
CA GLN A 179 -26.68 7.23 -6.14
C GLN A 179 -27.42 7.40 -7.48
N TRP A 180 -26.70 7.72 -8.56
CA TRP A 180 -27.25 7.85 -9.90
C TRP A 180 -27.83 6.52 -10.42
N TRP A 181 -27.13 5.40 -10.19
CA TRP A 181 -27.61 4.06 -10.53
C TRP A 181 -28.85 3.67 -9.72
N LYS A 182 -28.84 3.90 -8.40
CA LYS A 182 -30.00 3.67 -7.51
C LYS A 182 -31.23 4.45 -7.96
N ALA A 183 -31.07 5.74 -8.24
CA ALA A 183 -32.16 6.61 -8.68
C ALA A 183 -32.80 6.16 -10.00
N ARG A 184 -32.08 5.37 -10.81
CA ARG A 184 -32.54 4.85 -12.10
C ARG A 184 -32.91 3.37 -12.06
N GLY A 185 -32.95 2.76 -10.88
CA GLY A 185 -33.24 1.33 -10.71
C GLY A 185 -32.22 0.43 -11.40
N SER A 186 -31.02 0.94 -11.70
CA SER A 186 -29.97 0.17 -12.36
C SER A 186 -29.47 -0.91 -11.41
N ARG A 187 -29.33 -2.13 -11.92
CA ARG A 187 -28.73 -3.26 -11.20
C ARG A 187 -27.31 -3.50 -11.73
N PRO A 188 -26.42 -4.06 -10.91
CA PRO A 188 -25.12 -4.52 -11.40
C PRO A 188 -25.33 -5.47 -12.59
N PRO A 189 -24.43 -5.47 -13.59
CA PRO A 189 -24.51 -6.42 -14.68
C PRO A 189 -24.52 -7.85 -14.09
N LEU A 190 -25.57 -8.60 -14.41
CA LEU A 190 -25.60 -10.04 -14.16
C LEU A 190 -24.63 -10.68 -15.17
N LYS A 191 -23.70 -11.51 -14.68
CA LYS A 191 -22.90 -12.37 -15.55
C LYS A 191 -23.76 -13.49 -16.13
#